data_AF-A0A834YZ27-F1
#
_entry.id   AF-A0A834YZ27-F1
#
_cell.length_a   1.000
_cell.length_b   1.000
_cell.length_c   1.000
_cell.angle_alpha   90.00
_cell.angle_beta   90.00
_cell.angle_gamma   90.00
#
_symmetry.space_group_name_H-M   'P 1'
#
loop_
_entity.id
_entity.type
_entity.pdbx_description
1 polymer ?
#
loop_
_entity_poly.entity_id
_entity_poly.type
_entity_poly.pdbx_seq_one_letter_code
_entity_poly.pdbx_strand_id
1 'polypeptide(L)'
;MAVSEEERDDFIHLDEEKEGNREGTSNYFFKKIGEAVPLKPLDSNFDLKSPPAQPLAVSERFGLIFVAHSDGFCVARTKDVIESATEIGEKGNGSSIQELSLVDVSIGRVYILALSTDSTMIAASVGGEIYFFSVNSLLLKVYFYFYKLAS
;
A
#
# COMPACT_ATOMS: atom_id res chain seq x y z
N MET A 1 34.43 42.54 39.79
CA MET A 1 33.25 42.32 38.94
C MET A 1 33.75 41.80 37.61
N ALA A 2 33.73 40.48 37.44
CA ALA A 2 34.09 39.83 36.19
C ALA A 2 32.81 39.29 35.57
N VAL A 3 32.56 39.67 34.32
CA VAL A 3 31.54 39.09 33.47
C VAL A 3 32.26 38.51 32.27
N SER A 4 32.05 37.22 32.01
CA SER A 4 31.97 36.66 30.66
C SER A 4 31.53 35.21 30.81
N GLU A 5 30.24 34.97 30.62
CA GLU A 5 29.68 33.65 30.37
C GLU A 5 30.13 33.24 28.96
N GLU A 6 30.93 32.18 28.85
CA GLU A 6 31.22 31.53 27.58
C GLU A 6 29.99 30.68 27.19
N GLU A 7 29.15 31.20 26.32
CA GLU A 7 28.20 30.41 25.55
C GLU A 7 28.99 29.47 24.64
N ARG A 8 29.07 28.19 25.01
CA ARG A 8 29.52 27.13 24.11
C ARG A 8 28.38 26.81 23.15
N ASP A 9 28.49 27.38 21.97
CA ASP A 9 27.68 27.05 20.80
C ASP A 9 28.11 25.64 20.33
N ASP A 10 27.42 24.61 20.81
CA ASP A 10 27.61 23.21 20.38
C ASP A 10 27.04 23.04 18.95
N PHE A 11 27.74 23.60 17.96
CA PHE A 11 27.45 23.37 16.55
C PHE A 11 27.79 21.92 16.19
N ILE A 12 26.76 21.11 15.96
CA ILE A 12 26.91 19.78 15.36
C ILE A 12 27.26 19.98 13.89
N HIS A 13 28.53 19.72 13.53
CA HIS A 13 28.97 19.73 12.14
C HIS A 13 28.41 18.49 11.44
N LEU A 14 27.43 18.68 10.56
CA LEU A 14 26.92 17.61 9.71
C LEU A 14 27.84 17.46 8.50
N ASP A 15 28.18 16.21 8.15
CA ASP A 15 28.93 15.91 6.94
C ASP A 15 28.06 16.18 5.71
N GLU A 16 28.67 16.71 4.64
CA GLU A 16 28.01 16.89 3.35
C GLU A 16 27.52 15.54 2.80
N GLU A 17 26.25 15.49 2.38
CA GLU A 17 25.69 14.33 1.69
C GLU A 17 26.51 14.04 0.42
N LYS A 18 27.15 12.87 0.36
CA LYS A 18 27.85 12.42 -0.85
C LYS A 18 26.86 11.68 -1.75
N GLU A 19 26.62 12.25 -2.93
CA GLU A 19 25.87 11.58 -4.00
C GLU A 19 26.50 10.20 -4.30
N GLY A 20 25.66 9.17 -4.34
CA GLY A 20 26.10 7.81 -4.63
C GLY A 20 26.61 7.66 -6.07
N ASN A 21 27.42 6.63 -6.32
CA ASN A 21 27.90 6.36 -7.68
C ASN A 21 26.72 5.95 -8.58
N ARG A 22 26.64 6.53 -9.79
CA ARG A 22 25.61 6.20 -10.77
C ARG A 22 26.24 5.39 -11.90
N GLU A 23 25.89 4.10 -11.98
CA GLU A 23 26.31 3.22 -13.06
C GLU A 23 25.15 2.99 -14.02
N GLY A 24 25.33 3.37 -15.29
CA GLY A 24 24.37 3.06 -16.35
C GLY A 24 24.48 1.60 -16.77
N THR A 25 23.35 0.93 -16.97
CA THR A 25 23.29 -0.45 -17.46
C THR A 25 22.11 -0.63 -18.43
N SER A 26 22.33 -1.42 -19.48
CA SER A 26 21.28 -1.87 -20.40
C SER A 26 20.75 -3.26 -20.07
N ASN A 27 21.30 -3.92 -19.05
CA ASN A 27 20.91 -5.28 -18.65
C ASN A 27 19.62 -5.31 -17.82
N TYR A 28 19.20 -4.17 -17.29
CA TYR A 28 17.99 -4.02 -16.49
C TYR A 28 17.13 -2.91 -17.09
N PHE A 29 15.88 -3.22 -17.37
CA PHE A 29 14.90 -2.26 -17.85
C PHE A 29 13.53 -2.55 -17.25
N PHE A 30 12.73 -1.50 -17.09
CA PHE A 30 11.33 -1.64 -16.74
C PHE A 30 10.50 -1.66 -18.02
N LYS A 31 9.62 -2.66 -18.14
CA LYS A 31 8.61 -2.70 -19.20
C LYS A 31 7.25 -2.42 -18.58
N LYS A 32 6.58 -1.37 -19.07
CA LYS A 32 5.20 -1.08 -18.68
C LYS A 32 4.31 -2.26 -19.12
N ILE A 33 3.49 -2.76 -18.19
CA ILE A 33 2.50 -3.80 -18.44
C ILE A 33 1.13 -3.13 -18.36
N GLY A 34 0.43 -3.04 -19.50
CA GLY A 34 -0.90 -2.45 -19.56
C GLY A 34 -0.97 -0.97 -19.19
N GLU A 35 -2.17 -0.51 -18.87
CA GLU A 35 -2.48 0.84 -18.39
C GLU A 35 -2.98 0.82 -16.93
N ALA A 36 -3.13 2.00 -16.33
CA ALA A 36 -3.57 2.13 -14.95
C ALA A 36 -4.98 1.54 -14.74
N VAL A 37 -5.13 0.68 -13.74
CA VAL A 37 -6.42 0.08 -13.38
C VAL A 37 -7.11 0.97 -12.34
N PRO A 38 -8.34 1.44 -12.59
CA PRO A 38 -9.07 2.28 -11.64
C PRO A 38 -9.43 1.47 -10.38
N LEU A 39 -9.40 2.11 -9.20
CA LEU A 39 -9.79 1.44 -7.96
C LEU A 39 -11.29 1.19 -7.87
N LYS A 40 -12.09 2.23 -8.16
CA LYS A 40 -13.55 2.15 -8.23
C LYS A 40 -14.04 2.71 -9.58
N PRO A 41 -15.24 2.35 -10.05
CA PRO A 41 -15.77 2.81 -11.34
C PRO A 41 -15.98 4.33 -11.45
N LEU A 42 -16.28 4.99 -10.33
CA LEU A 42 -16.75 6.39 -10.32
C LEU A 42 -15.91 7.33 -9.45
N ASP A 43 -14.94 6.85 -8.66
CA ASP A 43 -14.08 7.73 -7.88
C ASP A 43 -12.81 7.05 -7.33
N SER A 44 -11.66 7.71 -7.46
CA SER A 44 -10.40 7.35 -6.80
C SER A 44 -9.85 8.52 -5.97
N ASN A 45 -10.73 9.34 -5.40
CA ASN A 45 -10.35 10.44 -4.52
C ASN A 45 -9.78 9.92 -3.20
N PHE A 46 -8.47 9.67 -3.21
CA PHE A 46 -7.72 9.70 -1.96
C PHE A 46 -7.65 11.13 -1.47
N ASP A 47 -7.78 11.29 -0.16
CA ASP A 47 -7.48 12.56 0.48
C ASP A 47 -5.97 12.81 0.35
N LEU A 48 -5.60 13.68 -0.60
CA LEU A 48 -4.20 14.04 -0.87
C LEU A 48 -3.51 14.69 0.34
N LYS A 49 -4.27 15.17 1.34
CA LYS A 49 -3.71 15.72 2.58
C LYS A 49 -3.33 14.62 3.58
N SER A 50 -3.85 13.41 3.40
CA SER A 50 -3.57 12.26 4.26
C SER A 50 -3.60 10.97 3.43
N PRO A 51 -2.65 10.82 2.48
CA PRO A 51 -2.58 9.63 1.64
C PRO A 51 -2.12 8.43 2.48
N PRO A 52 -2.60 7.21 2.14
CA PRO A 52 -2.11 5.99 2.77
C PRO A 52 -0.59 5.83 2.55
N ALA A 53 0.15 5.53 3.60
CA ALA A 53 1.60 5.30 3.51
C ALA A 53 1.93 4.00 2.78
N GLN A 54 1.13 2.95 2.99
CA GLN A 54 1.32 1.65 2.34
C GLN A 54 -0.03 1.08 1.89
N PRO A 55 -0.55 1.54 0.73
CA PRO A 55 -1.88 1.17 0.25
C PRO A 55 -1.94 -0.20 -0.43
N LEU A 56 -0.81 -0.86 -0.67
CA LEU A 56 -0.71 -2.09 -1.42
C LEU A 56 0.08 -3.14 -0.64
N ALA A 57 -0.49 -4.34 -0.55
CA ALA A 57 0.24 -5.55 -0.16
C ALA A 57 0.02 -6.64 -1.21
N VAL A 58 1.01 -7.50 -1.42
CA VAL A 58 1.00 -8.55 -2.44
C VAL A 58 1.31 -9.89 -1.79
N SER A 59 0.50 -10.90 -2.07
CA SER A 59 0.81 -12.29 -1.77
C SER A 59 1.16 -13.03 -3.05
N GLU A 60 2.45 -13.29 -3.25
CA GLU A 60 2.90 -14.15 -4.35
C GLU A 60 2.41 -15.58 -4.17
N ARG A 61 2.40 -16.07 -2.91
CA ARG A 61 1.97 -17.43 -2.54
C ARG A 61 0.54 -17.74 -3.00
N PHE A 62 -0.38 -16.80 -2.82
CA PHE A 62 -1.78 -16.97 -3.17
C PHE A 62 -2.18 -16.25 -4.46
N GLY A 63 -1.25 -15.52 -5.10
CA GLY A 63 -1.53 -14.71 -6.29
C GLY A 63 -2.57 -13.62 -6.03
N LEU A 64 -2.49 -12.95 -4.88
CA LEU A 64 -3.45 -11.94 -4.45
C LEU A 64 -2.78 -10.57 -4.27
N ILE A 65 -3.57 -9.53 -4.50
CA ILE A 65 -3.26 -8.17 -4.05
C ILE A 65 -4.31 -7.69 -3.05
N PHE A 66 -3.86 -6.86 -2.12
CA PHE A 66 -4.68 -6.16 -1.14
C PHE A 66 -4.49 -4.67 -1.39
N VAL A 67 -5.57 -3.95 -1.67
CA VAL A 67 -5.48 -2.54 -2.10
C VAL A 67 -6.41 -1.68 -1.28
N ALA A 68 -5.84 -0.72 -0.55
CA ALA A 68 -6.60 0.25 0.24
C ALA A 68 -7.39 1.22 -0.67
N HIS A 69 -8.58 1.59 -0.22
CA HIS A 69 -9.38 2.68 -0.78
C HIS A 69 -9.99 3.51 0.36
N SER A 70 -10.76 4.55 0.02
CA SER A 70 -11.29 5.56 0.95
C SER A 70 -12.02 4.99 2.18
N ASP A 71 -12.63 3.81 2.04
CA ASP A 71 -13.58 3.23 3.01
C ASP A 71 -13.13 1.86 3.52
N GLY A 72 -11.96 1.38 3.08
CA GLY A 72 -11.56 0.01 3.35
C GLY A 72 -10.41 -0.49 2.48
N PHE A 73 -10.46 -1.78 2.15
CA PHE A 73 -9.56 -2.38 1.17
C PHE A 73 -10.22 -3.50 0.36
N CYS A 74 -9.77 -3.67 -0.88
CA CYS A 74 -10.16 -4.77 -1.75
C CYS A 74 -9.13 -5.89 -1.76
N VAL A 75 -9.59 -7.12 -1.96
CA VAL A 75 -8.77 -8.30 -2.26
C VAL A 75 -9.07 -8.76 -3.67
N ALA A 76 -8.07 -8.80 -4.54
CA ALA A 76 -8.23 -9.24 -5.93
C ALA A 76 -7.13 -10.23 -6.33
N ARG A 77 -7.38 -11.04 -7.37
CA ARG A 77 -6.33 -11.91 -7.93
C ARG A 77 -5.38 -11.06 -8.76
N THR A 78 -4.08 -11.22 -8.54
CA THR A 78 -3.04 -10.47 -9.28
C THR A 78 -3.18 -10.66 -10.79
N LYS A 79 -3.53 -11.87 -11.24
CA LYS A 79 -3.73 -12.16 -12.67
C LYS A 79 -4.89 -11.36 -13.28
N ASP A 80 -6.02 -11.28 -12.58
CA ASP A 80 -7.23 -10.60 -13.08
C ASP A 80 -6.96 -9.09 -13.22
N VAL A 81 -6.15 -8.54 -12.31
CA VAL A 81 -5.74 -7.13 -12.32
C VAL A 81 -4.77 -6.84 -13.48
N ILE A 82 -3.81 -7.74 -13.74
CA ILE A 82 -2.89 -7.61 -14.88
C ILE A 82 -3.66 -7.72 -16.20
N GLU A 83 -4.59 -8.67 -16.31
CA GLU A 83 -5.45 -8.83 -17.49
C GLU A 83 -6.25 -7.55 -17.74
N SER A 84 -6.89 -6.99 -16.70
CA SER A 84 -7.61 -5.71 -16.84
C SER A 84 -6.69 -4.55 -17.26
N ALA A 85 -5.49 -4.45 -16.69
CA ALA A 85 -4.52 -3.44 -17.11
C ALA A 85 -4.16 -3.56 -18.61
N THR A 86 -3.96 -4.79 -19.10
CA THR A 86 -3.70 -5.04 -20.52
C THR A 86 -4.91 -4.68 -21.39
N GLU A 87 -6.12 -5.05 -20.99
CA GLU A 87 -7.34 -4.71 -21.72
C GLU A 87 -7.57 -3.20 -21.82
N ILE A 88 -7.32 -2.45 -20.75
CA ILE A 88 -7.41 -0.97 -20.78
C ILE A 88 -6.41 -0.40 -21.79
N GLY A 89 -5.19 -0.93 -21.84
CA GLY A 89 -4.18 -0.48 -22.81
C GLY A 89 -4.50 -0.81 -24.26
N GLU A 90 -5.19 -1.93 -24.52
CA GLU A 90 -5.51 -2.38 -25.88
C GLU A 90 -6.84 -1.83 -26.40
N LYS A 91 -7.87 -1.81 -25.55
CA LYS A 91 -9.27 -1.55 -25.93
C LYS A 91 -9.79 -0.23 -25.36
N GLY A 92 -9.08 0.40 -24.44
CA GLY A 92 -9.53 1.62 -23.74
C GLY A 92 -10.63 1.37 -22.70
N ASN A 93 -10.96 0.11 -22.41
CA ASN A 93 -11.91 -0.28 -21.37
C ASN A 93 -11.40 -1.51 -20.60
N GLY A 94 -11.81 -1.61 -19.34
CA GLY A 94 -11.45 -2.71 -18.45
C GLY A 94 -12.13 -2.54 -17.09
N SER A 95 -12.02 -3.56 -16.26
CA SER A 95 -12.68 -3.59 -14.94
C SER A 95 -11.84 -2.89 -13.88
N SER A 96 -12.50 -2.16 -12.98
CA SER A 96 -11.88 -1.61 -11.78
C SER A 96 -11.46 -2.69 -10.78
N ILE A 97 -10.55 -2.37 -9.86
CA ILE A 97 -10.12 -3.28 -8.79
C ILE A 97 -11.31 -3.73 -7.94
N GLN A 98 -12.27 -2.84 -7.67
CA GLN A 98 -13.48 -3.17 -6.93
C GLN A 98 -14.36 -4.19 -7.67
N GLU A 99 -14.53 -4.07 -8.99
CA GLU A 99 -15.29 -5.05 -9.80
C GLU A 99 -14.57 -6.40 -9.88
N LEU A 100 -13.24 -6.40 -9.88
CA LEU A 100 -12.41 -7.62 -9.84
C LEU A 100 -12.25 -8.21 -8.44
N SER A 101 -12.76 -7.53 -7.41
CA SER A 101 -12.51 -7.92 -6.04
C SER A 101 -13.23 -9.23 -5.70
N LEU A 102 -12.50 -10.15 -5.08
CA LEU A 102 -13.08 -11.32 -4.40
C LEU A 102 -13.84 -10.88 -3.15
N VAL A 103 -13.32 -9.83 -2.51
CA VAL A 103 -13.76 -9.26 -1.23
C VAL A 103 -13.47 -7.76 -1.22
N ASP A 104 -14.42 -6.98 -0.73
CA ASP A 104 -14.27 -5.57 -0.37
C ASP A 104 -14.60 -5.45 1.13
N VAL A 105 -13.61 -5.03 1.93
CA VAL A 105 -13.73 -4.97 3.40
C VAL A 105 -13.86 -3.52 3.84
N SER A 106 -15.05 -3.14 4.32
CA SER A 106 -15.32 -1.79 4.82
C SER A 106 -14.94 -1.62 6.29
N ILE A 107 -13.74 -1.08 6.52
CA ILE A 107 -13.18 -0.85 7.88
C ILE A 107 -12.84 0.61 8.18
N GLY A 108 -13.19 1.51 7.26
CA GLY A 108 -12.78 2.90 7.29
C GLY A 108 -11.45 3.13 6.57
N ARG A 109 -10.88 4.31 6.76
CA ARG A 109 -9.71 4.76 6.00
C ARG A 109 -8.45 3.99 6.42
N VAL A 110 -8.03 3.05 5.58
CA VAL A 110 -6.81 2.27 5.78
C VAL A 110 -5.58 3.10 5.42
N TYR A 111 -4.60 3.16 6.32
CA TYR A 111 -3.34 3.87 6.12
C TYR A 111 -2.19 2.95 5.70
N ILE A 112 -2.13 1.75 6.29
CA ILE A 112 -1.12 0.73 6.02
C ILE A 112 -1.82 -0.63 5.86
N LEU A 113 -1.46 -1.34 4.79
CA LEU A 113 -1.68 -2.76 4.61
C LEU A 113 -0.34 -3.49 4.71
N ALA A 114 -0.26 -4.45 5.62
CA ALA A 114 0.94 -5.27 5.79
C ALA A 114 0.57 -6.75 5.82
N LEU A 115 1.20 -7.54 4.97
CA LEU A 115 0.99 -8.98 4.89
C LEU A 115 2.05 -9.70 5.73
N SER A 116 1.64 -10.74 6.47
CA SER A 116 2.56 -11.62 7.18
C SER A 116 3.49 -12.35 6.20
N THR A 117 4.67 -12.74 6.68
CA THR A 117 5.69 -13.42 5.86
C THR A 117 5.18 -14.72 5.21
N ASP A 118 4.30 -15.44 5.89
CA ASP A 118 3.69 -16.68 5.39
C ASP A 118 2.45 -16.45 4.51
N SER A 119 2.07 -15.18 4.30
CA SER A 119 0.88 -14.71 3.59
C SER A 119 -0.46 -15.12 4.20
N THR A 120 -0.52 -15.58 5.44
CA THR A 120 -1.77 -16.08 6.04
C THR A 120 -2.58 -15.03 6.79
N MET A 121 -1.98 -13.90 7.13
CA MET A 121 -2.65 -12.76 7.78
C MET A 121 -2.33 -11.43 7.09
N ILE A 122 -3.34 -10.56 7.01
CA ILE A 122 -3.18 -9.16 6.62
C ILE A 122 -3.52 -8.28 7.82
N ALA A 123 -2.65 -7.31 8.11
CA ALA A 123 -2.87 -6.26 9.08
C ALA A 123 -3.28 -4.97 8.34
N ALA A 124 -4.33 -4.32 8.83
CA ALA A 124 -4.80 -3.03 8.33
C ALA A 124 -4.81 -2.00 9.46
N SER A 125 -4.09 -0.91 9.28
CA SER A 125 -4.10 0.23 10.21
C SER A 125 -5.18 1.23 9.82
N VAL A 126 -6.05 1.59 10.78
CA VAL A 126 -7.09 2.61 10.62
C VAL A 126 -7.09 3.50 11.85
N GLY A 127 -6.68 4.77 11.69
CA GLY A 127 -6.47 5.66 12.83
C GLY A 127 -5.39 5.11 13.78
N GLY A 128 -5.73 4.95 15.06
CA GLY A 128 -4.85 4.35 16.08
C GLY A 128 -5.05 2.85 16.29
N GLU A 129 -5.81 2.18 15.41
CA GLU A 129 -6.21 0.78 15.58
C GLU A 129 -5.57 -0.09 14.50
N ILE A 130 -5.24 -1.33 14.87
CA ILE A 130 -4.75 -2.35 13.93
C ILE A 130 -5.72 -3.52 13.91
N TYR A 131 -6.23 -3.84 12.72
CA TYR A 131 -7.11 -4.97 12.46
C TYR A 131 -6.34 -6.10 11.80
N PHE A 132 -6.50 -7.32 12.30
CA PHE A 132 -5.91 -8.53 11.71
C PHE A 132 -6.98 -9.40 11.08
N PHE A 133 -6.75 -9.79 9.82
CA PHE A 133 -7.61 -10.70 9.08
C PHE A 133 -6.81 -11.91 8.62
N SER A 134 -7.37 -13.10 8.82
CA SER A 134 -6.88 -14.29 8.15
C SER A 134 -7.21 -14.21 6.66
N VAL A 135 -6.20 -14.38 5.80
CA VAL A 135 -6.37 -14.39 4.34
C VAL A 135 -7.31 -15.52 3.92
N ASN A 136 -7.19 -16.70 4.53
CA ASN A 136 -8.11 -17.81 4.25
C ASN A 136 -9.56 -17.45 4.63
N SER A 137 -9.74 -16.79 5.78
CA SER A 137 -11.07 -16.33 6.19
C SER A 137 -11.61 -15.33 5.17
N LEU A 138 -10.78 -14.37 4.70
CA LEU A 138 -11.07 -13.42 3.61
C LEU A 138 -11.59 -14.14 2.35
N LEU A 139 -10.91 -15.16 1.87
CA LEU A 139 -11.33 -15.87 0.66
C LEU A 139 -12.62 -16.68 0.84
N LEU A 140 -12.90 -17.16 2.05
CA LEU A 140 -14.10 -17.94 2.36
C LEU A 140 -15.35 -17.09 2.65
N LYS A 141 -15.25 -15.75 2.65
CA LYS A 141 -16.37 -14.85 2.98
C LYS A 141 -16.95 -15.05 4.39
N VAL A 142 -16.13 -15.54 5.32
CA VAL A 142 -16.49 -15.72 6.73
C VAL A 142 -15.60 -14.83 7.59
N TYR A 143 -15.97 -13.56 7.81
CA TYR A 143 -15.11 -12.61 8.54
C TYR A 143 -15.64 -12.27 9.94
N PHE A 144 -14.80 -12.49 10.94
CA PHE A 144 -14.85 -11.84 12.24
C PHE A 144 -13.45 -11.24 12.50
N TYR A 145 -13.38 -10.04 13.08
CA TYR A 145 -12.11 -9.47 13.52
C TYR A 145 -11.53 -10.35 14.62
N PHE A 146 -10.29 -10.80 14.46
CA PHE A 146 -9.68 -11.71 15.43
C PHE A 146 -9.17 -10.97 16.67
N TYR A 147 -8.59 -9.78 16.51
CA TYR A 147 -8.09 -8.97 17.61
C TYR A 147 -8.12 -7.48 17.23
N LYS A 148 -8.49 -6.63 18.19
CA LYS A 148 -8.37 -5.17 18.14
C LYS A 148 -7.25 -4.78 19.11
N LEU A 149 -6.16 -4.22 18.61
CA LEU A 149 -5.09 -3.65 19.42
C LEU A 149 -5.19 -2.13 19.32
N ALA A 150 -5.50 -1.48 20.45
CA ALA A 150 -5.41 -0.03 20.58
C ALA A 150 -3.96 0.33 20.92
N SER A 151 -3.36 1.26 20.17
CA SER A 151 -2.03 1.81 20.48
C SER A 151 -2.09 2.82 21.61
#